data_AF-A0A8S3KAB0-F1
#
_entry.id   AF-A0A8S3KAB0-F1
#
_cell.length_a   1.000
_cell.length_b   1.000
_cell.length_c   1.000
_cell.angle_alpha   90.00
_cell.angle_beta   90.00
_cell.angle_gamma   90.00
#
_symmetry.space_group_name_H-M   'P 1'
#
loop_
_entity.id
_entity.type
_entity.pdbx_description
1 polymer ?
#
loop_
_entity_poly.entity_id
_entity_poly.type
_entity_poly.pdbx_seq_one_letter_code
_entity_poly.pdbx_strand_id
1 'polypeptide(L)'
;MKIECPLPLEYLILDVSTGFPTANNQMKSTFNDTCSIIKTPFCIENRTRTDELQDMDTLALYLQQFAEIDFKRANSLPYKTTDILAGLHLLRYLVANDIFQFSM
;
A
#
# COMPACT_ATOMS: atom_id res chain seq x y z
N MET A 1 -18.11 -7.12 49.24
CA MET A 1 -17.15 -6.53 48.28
C MET A 1 -16.32 -7.67 47.74
N LYS A 2 -16.54 -8.10 46.49
CA LYS A 2 -15.75 -9.18 45.89
C LYS A 2 -14.45 -8.56 45.40
N ILE A 3 -13.33 -8.96 46.00
CA ILE A 3 -12.00 -8.52 45.57
C ILE A 3 -11.69 -9.30 44.29
N GLU A 4 -11.63 -8.58 43.17
CA GLU A 4 -11.33 -9.15 41.85
C GLU A 4 -9.83 -9.16 41.59
N CYS A 5 -9.09 -9.90 42.42
CA CYS A 5 -7.67 -10.14 42.21
C CYS A 5 -7.39 -11.63 42.00
N PRO A 6 -6.81 -12.02 40.85
CA PRO A 6 -6.53 -11.18 39.67
C PRO A 6 -7.80 -10.90 38.82
N LEU A 7 -7.91 -9.69 38.27
CA LEU A 7 -8.97 -9.31 37.33
C LEU A 7 -8.72 -10.02 35.97
N PRO A 8 -9.68 -10.80 35.46
CA PRO A 8 -9.53 -11.44 34.15
C PRO A 8 -9.52 -10.42 32.99
N LEU A 9 -8.69 -10.65 31.98
CA LEU A 9 -8.42 -9.70 30.89
C LEU A 9 -9.63 -9.51 29.98
N GLU A 10 -10.47 -10.53 29.84
CA GLU A 10 -11.68 -10.51 29.00
C GLU A 10 -12.66 -9.40 29.37
N TYR A 11 -12.66 -8.92 30.63
CA TYR A 11 -13.48 -7.79 31.06
C TYR A 11 -12.97 -6.43 30.55
N LEU A 12 -11.76 -6.39 29.99
CA LEU A 12 -11.11 -5.19 29.45
C LEU A 12 -11.09 -5.17 27.90
N ILE A 13 -11.60 -6.21 27.24
CA ILE A 13 -11.54 -6.36 25.78
C ILE A 13 -12.97 -6.33 25.21
N LEU A 14 -13.13 -5.64 24.09
CA LEU A 14 -14.37 -5.61 23.31
C LEU A 14 -14.14 -6.25 21.95
N ASP A 15 -15.02 -7.16 21.58
CA ASP A 15 -15.03 -7.73 20.24
C ASP A 15 -15.59 -6.72 19.23
N VAL A 16 -14.87 -6.54 18.13
CA VAL A 16 -15.27 -5.67 17.02
C VAL A 16 -15.56 -6.54 15.81
N SER A 17 -16.72 -6.36 15.19
CA SER A 17 -17.07 -7.06 13.96
C SER A 17 -16.16 -6.59 12.82
N THR A 18 -15.69 -7.54 12.00
CA THR A 18 -14.81 -7.27 10.86
C THR A 18 -15.38 -7.88 9.59
N GLY A 19 -15.03 -7.32 8.43
CA GLY A 19 -15.48 -7.80 7.14
C GLY A 19 -14.87 -7.00 5.99
N PHE A 20 -15.03 -7.51 4.78
CA PHE A 20 -14.65 -6.81 3.55
C PHE A 20 -15.89 -6.16 2.92
N PRO A 21 -15.75 -4.99 2.30
CA PRO A 21 -16.86 -4.38 1.58
C PRO A 21 -17.29 -5.24 0.40
N THR A 22 -18.59 -5.23 0.10
CA THR A 22 -19.13 -5.92 -1.07
C THR A 22 -18.66 -5.24 -2.35
N ALA A 23 -18.44 -6.04 -3.41
CA ALA A 23 -17.91 -5.61 -4.70
C ALA A 23 -18.82 -4.64 -5.50
N ASN A 24 -19.90 -4.14 -4.88
CA ASN A 24 -20.92 -3.33 -5.53
C ASN A 24 -20.47 -1.86 -5.68
N ASN A 25 -19.37 -1.58 -6.38
CA ASN A 25 -18.89 -0.26 -6.85
C ASN A 25 -18.89 0.95 -5.87
N GLN A 26 -19.27 0.76 -4.61
CA GLN A 26 -19.48 1.81 -3.61
C GLN A 26 -18.23 2.02 -2.74
N MET A 27 -17.36 1.01 -2.64
CA MET A 27 -16.06 1.12 -2.01
C MET A 27 -14.97 0.77 -3.02
N LYS A 28 -14.17 1.78 -3.38
CA LYS A 28 -12.96 1.63 -4.17
C LYS A 28 -11.78 1.72 -3.22
N SER A 29 -10.82 0.82 -3.36
CA SER A 29 -9.56 0.95 -2.61
C SER A 29 -8.93 2.30 -2.96
N THR A 30 -8.46 3.01 -1.94
CA THR A 30 -7.71 4.26 -2.11
C THR A 30 -6.33 3.98 -2.71
N PHE A 31 -5.75 2.83 -2.38
CA PHE A 31 -4.45 2.40 -2.86
C PHE A 31 -4.58 1.32 -3.92
N ASN A 32 -3.53 1.15 -4.70
CA ASN A 32 -3.47 0.27 -5.86
C ASN A 32 -3.31 -1.23 -5.52
N ASP A 33 -3.72 -1.66 -4.31
CA ASP A 33 -3.61 -3.06 -3.84
C ASP A 33 -4.31 -4.07 -4.75
N THR A 34 -5.36 -3.64 -5.46
CA THR A 34 -6.12 -4.45 -6.41
C THR A 34 -5.75 -4.16 -7.87
N CYS A 35 -4.68 -3.42 -8.13
CA CYS A 35 -4.27 -3.03 -9.46
C CYS A 35 -3.62 -4.22 -10.19
N SER A 36 -4.33 -4.76 -11.19
CA SER A 36 -3.88 -5.94 -11.97
C SER A 36 -2.67 -5.69 -12.87
N ILE A 37 -2.22 -4.44 -12.99
CA ILE A 37 -1.06 -4.04 -13.82
C ILE A 37 0.24 -4.24 -13.06
N ILE A 38 0.19 -4.09 -11.73
CA ILE A 38 1.36 -4.18 -10.87
C ILE A 38 1.67 -5.67 -10.70
N LYS A 39 2.72 -6.13 -11.39
CA LYS A 39 3.16 -7.52 -11.30
C LYS A 39 3.90 -7.75 -9.99
N THR A 40 4.71 -6.77 -9.61
CA THR A 40 5.48 -6.78 -8.36
C THR A 40 5.16 -5.51 -7.58
N PRO A 41 4.45 -5.62 -6.43
CA PRO A 41 4.20 -4.47 -5.57
C PRO A 41 5.52 -3.97 -4.97
N PHE A 42 5.55 -2.68 -4.62
CA PHE A 42 6.70 -2.11 -3.94
C PHE A 42 6.84 -2.73 -2.54
N CYS A 43 8.07 -2.98 -2.09
CA CYS A 43 8.36 -3.63 -0.82
C CYS A 43 7.74 -2.87 0.36
N ILE A 44 7.32 -3.61 1.39
CA ILE A 44 6.75 -3.05 2.62
C ILE A 44 7.89 -2.71 3.59
N GLU A 45 7.75 -1.61 4.34
CA GLU A 45 8.76 -1.17 5.30
C GLU A 45 9.02 -2.19 6.43
N ASN A 46 10.21 -2.10 7.02
CA ASN A 46 10.62 -2.91 8.19
C ASN A 46 10.63 -4.43 7.97
N ARG A 47 10.78 -4.87 6.72
CA ARG A 47 10.84 -6.28 6.33
C ARG A 47 12.23 -6.76 5.90
N THR A 48 13.27 -6.12 6.44
CA THR A 48 14.67 -6.50 6.19
C THR A 48 14.98 -7.94 6.60
N ARG A 49 14.23 -8.52 7.55
CA ARG A 49 14.38 -9.93 7.97
C ARG A 49 13.82 -10.95 6.97
N THR A 50 12.96 -10.51 6.05
CA THR A 50 12.39 -11.35 4.99
C THR A 50 12.99 -11.00 3.62
N ASP A 51 14.16 -10.35 3.62
CA ASP A 51 14.88 -9.88 2.44
C ASP A 51 14.07 -8.92 1.54
N GLU A 52 13.04 -8.27 2.08
CA GLU A 52 12.33 -7.18 1.43
C GLU A 52 12.97 -5.86 1.86
N LEU A 53 13.95 -5.39 1.09
CA LEU A 53 14.63 -4.12 1.32
C LEU A 53 13.95 -3.01 0.51
N GLN A 54 13.80 -1.84 1.13
CA GLN A 54 13.40 -0.62 0.43
C GLN A 54 14.66 0.20 0.13
N ASP A 55 15.13 0.13 -1.11
CA ASP A 55 16.26 0.89 -1.62
C ASP A 55 16.02 1.41 -3.05
N MET A 56 17.01 2.10 -3.61
CA MET A 56 16.90 2.69 -4.95
C MET A 56 16.85 1.63 -6.05
N ASP A 57 17.51 0.49 -5.86
CA ASP A 57 17.47 -0.61 -6.83
C ASP A 57 16.07 -1.22 -6.91
N THR A 58 15.42 -1.40 -5.76
CA THR A 58 14.05 -1.89 -5.66
C THR A 58 13.06 -0.89 -6.25
N LEU A 59 13.29 0.42 -6.04
CA LEU A 59 12.50 1.47 -6.69
C LEU A 59 12.68 1.43 -8.22
N ALA A 60 13.90 1.27 -8.70
CA ALA A 60 14.18 1.19 -10.14
C ALA A 60 13.51 -0.04 -10.76
N LEU A 61 13.61 -1.21 -10.13
CA LEU A 61 12.94 -2.43 -10.55
C LEU A 61 11.41 -2.28 -10.57
N TYR A 62 10.85 -1.67 -9.52
CA TYR A 62 9.43 -1.36 -9.45
C TYR A 62 8.98 -0.45 -10.58
N LEU A 63 9.73 0.62 -10.91
CA LEU A 63 9.36 1.54 -11.99
C LEU A 63 9.60 0.95 -13.38
N GLN A 64 10.62 0.08 -13.52
CA GLN A 64 10.96 -0.58 -14.78
C GLN A 64 9.84 -1.46 -15.31
N GLN A 65 9.00 -2.03 -14.43
CA GLN A 65 7.83 -2.82 -14.84
C GLN A 65 6.84 -2.01 -15.69
N PHE A 66 6.93 -0.67 -15.66
CA PHE A 66 6.10 0.26 -16.44
C PHE A 66 6.86 0.95 -17.59
N ALA A 67 8.17 0.70 -17.76
CA ALA A 67 9.00 1.38 -18.76
C ALA A 67 8.63 1.02 -20.22
N GLU A 68 8.11 -0.19 -20.44
CA GLU A 68 7.58 -0.63 -21.75
C GLU A 68 6.12 -0.23 -21.98
N ILE A 69 5.46 0.40 -21.00
CA ILE A 69 4.13 0.94 -21.20
C ILE A 69 4.29 2.18 -22.06
N ASP A 70 3.94 2.05 -23.34
CA ASP A 70 4.00 3.12 -24.32
C ASP A 70 3.04 4.25 -23.94
N PHE A 71 3.53 5.21 -23.14
CA PHE A 71 2.81 6.40 -22.70
C PHE A 71 2.27 7.24 -23.88
N LYS A 72 2.76 7.02 -25.12
CA LYS A 72 2.26 7.70 -26.33
C LYS A 72 0.89 7.19 -26.78
N ARG A 73 0.41 6.04 -26.27
CA ARG A 73 -0.99 5.59 -26.38
C ARG A 73 -1.83 5.97 -25.14
N ALA A 74 -1.49 7.04 -24.44
CA ALA A 74 -2.23 7.54 -23.26
C ALA A 74 -3.73 7.85 -23.51
N ASN A 75 -4.17 7.94 -24.76
CA ASN A 75 -5.59 8.12 -25.09
C ASN A 75 -6.34 6.80 -25.38
N SER A 76 -5.67 5.64 -25.34
CA SER A 76 -6.30 4.33 -25.58
C SER A 76 -5.88 3.21 -24.63
N LEU A 77 -4.89 3.44 -23.76
CA LEU A 77 -4.55 2.54 -22.64
C LEU A 77 -5.28 2.98 -21.35
N PRO A 78 -5.84 2.05 -20.55
CA PRO A 78 -6.75 2.38 -19.44
C PRO A 78 -6.04 2.78 -18.13
N TYR A 79 -4.79 3.23 -18.17
CA TYR A 79 -3.96 3.34 -16.96
C TYR A 79 -3.34 4.72 -16.81
N LYS A 80 -3.50 5.31 -15.63
CA LYS A 80 -2.97 6.62 -15.29
C LYS A 80 -1.72 6.47 -14.45
N THR A 81 -0.81 7.44 -14.51
CA THR A 81 0.33 7.55 -13.59
C THR A 81 -0.11 7.49 -12.13
N THR A 82 -1.34 7.95 -11.83
CA THR A 82 -1.95 7.85 -10.50
C THR A 82 -2.12 6.40 -10.04
N ASP A 83 -2.39 5.45 -10.94
CA ASP A 83 -2.59 4.05 -10.57
C ASP A 83 -1.26 3.38 -10.19
N ILE A 84 -0.15 3.85 -10.77
CA ILE A 84 1.21 3.40 -10.45
C ILE A 84 1.65 4.03 -9.11
N LEU A 85 1.45 5.33 -8.95
CA LEU A 85 1.93 6.06 -7.77
C LEU A 85 1.03 5.90 -6.53
N ALA A 86 -0.20 5.42 -6.67
CA ALA A 86 -1.12 5.19 -5.54
C ALA A 86 -0.76 3.96 -4.67
N GLY A 87 0.52 3.65 -4.51
CA GLY A 87 1.00 2.64 -3.57
C GLY A 87 1.40 3.28 -2.24
N LEU A 88 0.78 2.90 -1.13
CA LEU A 88 1.06 3.51 0.18
C LEU A 88 2.54 3.41 0.57
N HIS A 89 3.12 2.22 0.45
CA HIS A 89 4.51 1.95 0.82
C HIS A 89 5.50 2.67 -0.09
N LEU A 90 5.17 2.79 -1.38
CA LEU A 90 5.94 3.55 -2.34
C LEU A 90 5.93 5.04 -1.98
N LEU A 91 4.76 5.63 -1.74
CA LEU A 91 4.64 7.05 -1.37
C LEU A 91 5.42 7.37 -0.09
N ARG A 92 5.33 6.49 0.90
CA ARG A 92 6.09 6.62 2.15
C ARG A 92 7.59 6.62 1.90
N TYR A 93 8.10 5.70 1.08
CA TYR A 93 9.52 5.63 0.73
C TYR A 93 9.99 6.87 -0.02
N LEU A 94 9.20 7.35 -0.99
CA LEU A 94 9.54 8.53 -1.79
C LEU A 94 9.66 9.79 -0.93
N VAL A 95 8.74 9.98 0.03
CA VAL A 95 8.78 11.09 0.98
C VAL A 95 9.94 10.94 1.96
N ALA A 96 10.18 9.73 2.49
CA ALA A 96 11.24 9.50 3.46
C ALA A 96 12.66 9.74 2.90
N ASN A 97 12.82 9.67 1.58
CA ASN A 97 14.10 9.87 0.89
C ASN A 97 14.18 11.21 0.15
N ASP A 98 13.24 12.14 0.39
CA ASP A 98 13.18 13.46 -0.26
C ASP A 98 13.20 13.39 -1.81
N ILE A 99 12.70 12.29 -2.39
CA ILE A 99 12.66 12.08 -3.85
C ILE A 99 11.56 12.95 -4.47
N PHE A 100 10.44 13.10 -3.76
CA PHE A 100 9.39 14.05 -4.10
C PHE A 100 9.18 15.04 -2.96
N GLN A 101 9.26 16.33 -3.31
CA GLN A 101 8.75 17.40 -2.47
C GLN A 101 7.38 17.79 -2.99
N PHE A 102 6.35 17.61 -2.17
CA PHE A 102 5.06 18.25 -2.43
C PHE A 102 5.22 19.72 -2.05
N SER A 103 5.31 20.61 -3.04
CA SER A 103 5.19 22.04 -2.74
C SER A 103 3.76 22.27 -2.24
N MET A 104 3.64 22.65 -0.97
CA MET A 104 2.40 23.20 -0.43
C MET A 104 2.19 24.62 -0.95
#